data_AF-A0A6N6VUP7-F1
#
_entry.id   AF-A0A6N6VUP7-F1
#
_cell.length_a   1.000
_cell.length_b   1.000
_cell.length_c   1.000
_cell.angle_alpha   90.00
_cell.angle_beta   90.00
_cell.angle_gamma   90.00
#
_symmetry.space_group_name_H-M   'P 1'
#
loop_
_entity.id
_entity.type
_entity.pdbx_description
1 polymer ?
#
loop_
_entity_poly.entity_id
_entity_poly.type
_entity_poly.pdbx_seq_one_letter_code
_entity_poly.pdbx_strand_id
1 'polypeptide(L)'
;MKCIIFDFDGVLIETTKAKYDSMLELAEFAQSGLSLKLCEKLNSDLMGATRGDICDWILKEINKYSYTKEQLLTQFQIILDLNTSSLTFSYEVKKMLTMLKSKNINLYIVSMAPINEIKKYIGDTSEVIEEIFGSEMFSGSSKSQVLKKIMMDKKYKNNDIIFIGDTPSDMLAANKNEIKFIRIESFIGNKCNWSRLDYICFNELKMAYDYLLEQINVS
;
A
#
# COMPACT_ATOMS: atom_id res chain seq x y z
N MET A 1 -0.72 -3.44 -23.52
CA MET A 1 -0.31 -3.45 -22.10
C MET A 1 0.53 -4.70 -21.83
N LYS A 2 1.60 -4.62 -21.03
CA LYS A 2 2.50 -5.75 -20.72
C LYS A 2 2.77 -5.95 -19.23
N CYS A 3 2.55 -4.91 -18.42
CA CYS A 3 2.92 -4.90 -17.01
C CYS A 3 1.83 -4.22 -16.19
N ILE A 4 1.50 -4.80 -15.04
CA ILE A 4 0.68 -4.16 -14.02
C ILE A 4 1.46 -4.15 -12.71
N ILE A 5 1.53 -2.97 -12.11
CA ILE A 5 2.14 -2.76 -10.80
C ILE A 5 1.00 -2.49 -9.83
N PHE A 6 1.02 -3.13 -8.67
CA PHE A 6 0.03 -2.95 -7.62
C PHE A 6 0.70 -2.35 -6.39
N ASP A 7 0.06 -1.37 -5.75
CA ASP A 7 0.25 -1.22 -4.31
C ASP A 7 -0.40 -2.42 -3.61
N PHE A 8 -0.09 -2.61 -2.33
CA PHE A 8 -0.59 -3.73 -1.56
C PHE A 8 -1.74 -3.34 -0.63
N ASP A 9 -1.51 -2.37 0.26
CA ASP A 9 -2.45 -2.02 1.31
C ASP A 9 -3.53 -1.11 0.74
N GLY A 10 -4.81 -1.48 0.87
CA GLY A 10 -5.91 -0.71 0.29
C GLY A 10 -6.14 -0.98 -1.20
N VAL A 11 -5.30 -1.81 -1.84
CA VAL A 11 -5.46 -2.25 -3.22
C VAL A 11 -5.69 -3.76 -3.31
N LEU A 12 -4.67 -4.57 -3.01
CA LEU A 12 -4.77 -6.03 -3.09
C LEU A 12 -5.45 -6.62 -1.85
N ILE A 13 -5.37 -5.93 -0.71
CA ILE A 13 -6.06 -6.26 0.52
C ILE A 13 -6.36 -4.98 1.31
N GLU A 14 -7.56 -4.84 1.86
CA GLU A 14 -7.91 -3.67 2.69
C GLU A 14 -7.37 -3.84 4.11
N THR A 15 -6.12 -3.46 4.30
CA THR A 15 -5.40 -3.41 5.58
C THR A 15 -5.25 -2.00 6.13
N THR A 16 -5.61 -0.97 5.36
CA THR A 16 -5.34 0.44 5.71
C THR A 16 -6.16 0.86 6.93
N LYS A 17 -7.40 0.38 7.05
CA LYS A 17 -8.22 0.57 8.25
C LYS A 17 -7.60 -0.12 9.47
N ALA A 18 -7.21 -1.40 9.36
CA ALA A 18 -6.61 -2.13 10.47
C ALA A 18 -5.32 -1.45 10.96
N LYS A 19 -4.46 -0.98 10.03
CA LYS A 19 -3.26 -0.21 10.37
C LYS A 19 -3.59 1.10 11.08
N TYR A 20 -4.59 1.83 10.61
CA TYR A 20 -5.05 3.07 11.25
C TYR A 20 -5.54 2.81 12.68
N ASP A 21 -6.39 1.80 12.86
CA ASP A 21 -6.92 1.43 14.18
C ASP A 21 -5.79 0.99 15.12
N SER A 22 -4.82 0.19 14.63
CA SER A 22 -3.65 -0.23 15.42
C SER A 22 -2.77 0.94 15.85
N MET A 23 -2.67 2.02 15.05
CA MET A 23 -1.94 3.22 15.45
C MET A 23 -2.65 3.94 16.60
N LEU A 24 -3.98 4.04 16.55
CA LEU A 24 -4.77 4.65 17.60
C LEU A 24 -4.71 3.83 18.90
N GLU A 25 -4.81 2.50 18.80
CA GLU A 25 -4.68 1.60 19.93
C GLU A 25 -3.28 1.64 20.55
N LEU A 26 -2.21 1.74 19.74
CA LEU A 26 -0.86 1.93 20.24
C LEU A 26 -0.74 3.23 21.05
N ALA A 27 -1.32 4.33 20.56
CA ALA A 27 -1.32 5.60 21.27
C ALA A 27 -2.08 5.49 22.60
N GLU A 28 -3.26 4.88 22.61
CA GLU A 28 -4.03 4.66 23.85
C GLU A 28 -3.28 3.76 24.84
N PHE A 29 -2.62 2.72 24.36
CA PHE A 29 -1.75 1.86 25.15
C PHE A 29 -0.60 2.64 25.78
N ALA A 30 0.05 3.53 25.02
CA ALA A 30 1.18 4.31 25.50
C ALA A 30 0.78 5.34 26.56
N GLN A 31 -0.37 5.99 26.39
CA GLN A 31 -0.95 6.90 27.37
C GLN A 31 -2.44 7.08 27.09
N SER A 32 -3.27 6.92 28.13
CA SER A 32 -4.72 7.09 27.97
C SER A 32 -5.09 8.48 27.46
N GLY A 33 -5.98 8.53 26.47
CA GLY A 33 -6.43 9.75 25.79
C GLY A 33 -5.49 10.24 24.67
N LEU A 34 -4.31 9.64 24.48
CA LEU A 34 -3.39 10.03 23.41
C LEU A 34 -3.92 9.65 22.01
N SER A 35 -4.76 8.61 21.93
CA SER A 35 -5.41 8.19 20.68
C SER A 35 -6.23 9.31 20.03
N LEU A 36 -6.92 10.14 20.82
CA LEU A 36 -7.69 11.29 20.33
C LEU A 36 -6.77 12.33 19.66
N LYS A 37 -5.67 12.68 20.32
CA LYS A 37 -4.65 13.59 19.76
C LYS A 37 -4.03 13.01 18.48
N LEU A 38 -3.74 11.71 18.47
CA LEU A 38 -3.19 11.06 17.29
C LEU A 38 -4.19 11.06 16.13
N CYS A 39 -5.47 10.83 16.40
CA CYS A 39 -6.52 10.89 15.38
C CYS A 39 -6.56 12.26 14.69
N GLU A 40 -6.48 13.36 15.44
CA GLU A 40 -6.39 14.71 14.86
C GLU A 40 -5.15 14.88 13.97
N LYS A 41 -4.00 14.36 14.41
CA LYS A 41 -2.74 14.42 13.66
C LYS A 41 -2.75 13.55 12.40
N LEU A 42 -3.33 12.36 12.44
CA LEU A 42 -3.46 11.47 11.27
C LEU A 42 -4.38 12.06 10.19
N ASN A 43 -5.30 12.95 10.56
CA ASN A 43 -6.14 13.69 9.61
C ASN A 43 -5.54 15.05 9.19
N SER A 44 -4.31 15.34 9.61
CA SER A 44 -3.58 16.57 9.27
C SER A 44 -2.11 16.27 8.99
N ASP A 45 -1.23 16.49 9.98
CA ASP A 45 0.23 16.54 9.82
C ASP A 45 0.89 15.16 9.63
N LEU A 46 0.26 14.09 10.12
CA LEU A 46 0.77 12.72 10.09
C LEU A 46 0.03 11.84 9.08
N MET A 47 -0.73 12.43 8.16
CA MET A 47 -1.38 11.65 7.11
C MET A 47 -0.32 10.96 6.24
N GLY A 48 -0.39 9.62 6.16
CA GLY A 48 0.61 8.82 5.44
C GLY A 48 1.95 8.64 6.16
N ALA A 49 2.04 9.02 7.44
CA ALA A 49 3.23 8.80 8.25
C ALA A 49 3.54 7.30 8.41
N THR A 50 4.83 6.97 8.46
CA THR A 50 5.25 5.58 8.69
C THR A 50 4.99 5.18 10.15
N ARG A 51 4.98 3.87 10.43
CA ARG A 51 4.89 3.35 11.80
C ARG A 51 6.01 3.90 12.70
N GLY A 52 7.20 4.09 12.12
CA GLY A 52 8.34 4.69 12.81
C GLY A 52 8.09 6.14 13.19
N ASP A 53 7.50 6.93 12.29
CA ASP A 53 7.12 8.32 12.55
C ASP A 53 6.06 8.42 13.64
N ILE A 54 5.07 7.52 13.64
CA ILE A 54 4.05 7.44 14.70
C ILE A 54 4.67 7.10 16.05
N CYS A 55 5.59 6.13 16.11
CA CYS A 55 6.30 5.81 17.34
C CYS A 55 7.12 7.02 17.84
N ASP A 56 7.83 7.72 16.94
CA ASP A 56 8.59 8.92 17.30
C ASP A 56 7.69 10.04 17.80
N TRP A 57 6.50 10.19 17.22
CA TRP A 57 5.51 11.16 17.68
C TRP A 57 4.96 10.79 19.07
N ILE A 58 4.59 9.53 19.31
CA ILE A 58 4.12 9.06 20.62
C ILE A 58 5.18 9.34 21.69
N LEU A 59 6.45 8.99 21.43
CA LEU A 59 7.55 9.23 22.38
C LEU A 59 7.79 10.71 22.72
N LYS A 60 7.42 11.62 21.82
CA LYS A 60 7.50 13.07 22.06
C LYS A 60 6.34 13.57 22.92
N GLU A 61 5.17 12.96 22.81
CA GLU A 61 3.96 13.36 23.55
C GLU A 61 3.91 12.79 24.97
N ILE A 62 4.50 11.61 25.19
CA ILE A 62 4.56 10.95 26.50
C ILE A 62 5.83 11.34 27.27
N ASN A 63 5.89 10.97 28.54
CA ASN A 63 7.11 11.14 29.34
C ASN A 63 8.25 10.24 28.79
N LYS A 64 9.44 10.82 28.56
CA LYS A 64 10.56 10.24 27.80
C LYS A 64 11.12 8.90 28.33
N TYR A 65 10.68 8.46 29.51
CA TYR A 65 11.18 7.26 30.19
C TYR A 65 10.18 6.09 30.21
N SER A 66 8.98 6.26 29.65
CA SER A 66 7.94 5.22 29.70
C SER A 66 8.17 4.06 28.74
N TYR A 67 8.65 4.35 27.51
CA TYR A 67 8.89 3.34 26.48
C TYR A 67 10.07 3.72 25.59
N THR A 68 10.68 2.73 24.94
CA THR A 68 11.59 2.92 23.81
C THR A 68 10.84 2.79 22.48
N LYS A 69 11.44 3.27 21.38
CA LYS A 69 10.88 3.11 20.03
C LYS A 69 10.71 1.64 19.65
N GLU A 70 11.68 0.81 20.02
CA GLU A 70 11.65 -0.63 19.74
C GLU A 70 10.51 -1.33 20.49
N GLN A 71 10.24 -0.95 21.75
CA GLN A 71 9.09 -1.45 22.50
C GLN A 71 7.76 -1.06 21.86
N LEU A 72 7.63 0.19 21.40
CA LEU A 72 6.42 0.64 20.70
C LEU A 72 6.23 -0.05 19.35
N LEU A 73 7.30 -0.25 18.57
CA LEU A 73 7.23 -1.01 17.32
C LEU A 73 6.84 -2.47 17.55
N THR A 74 7.37 -3.09 18.60
CA THR A 74 7.02 -4.46 18.99
C THR A 74 5.54 -4.55 19.40
N GLN A 75 5.10 -3.62 20.25
CA GLN A 75 3.69 -3.56 20.68
C GLN A 75 2.75 -3.28 19.50
N PHE A 76 3.14 -2.39 18.60
CA PHE A 76 2.39 -2.10 17.38
C PHE A 76 2.22 -3.35 16.53
N GLN A 77 3.27 -4.15 16.37
CA GLN A 77 3.19 -5.40 15.60
C GLN A 77 2.20 -6.38 16.22
N ILE A 78 2.20 -6.52 17.56
CA ILE A 78 1.24 -7.38 18.28
C ILE A 78 -0.21 -6.90 18.02
N ILE A 79 -0.46 -5.60 18.18
CA ILE A 79 -1.79 -5.00 17.96
C ILE A 79 -2.21 -5.19 16.49
N LEU A 80 -1.30 -4.97 15.55
CA LEU A 80 -1.57 -5.14 14.13
C LEU A 80 -1.90 -6.59 13.78
N ASP A 81 -1.15 -7.55 14.32
CA ASP A 81 -1.44 -8.98 14.10
C ASP A 81 -2.81 -9.38 14.64
N LEU A 82 -3.25 -8.80 15.77
CA LEU A 82 -4.61 -8.98 16.28
C LEU A 82 -5.65 -8.37 15.34
N ASN A 83 -5.46 -7.11 14.95
CA ASN A 83 -6.41 -6.36 14.10
C ASN A 83 -6.49 -6.89 12.67
N THR A 84 -5.51 -7.69 12.25
CA THR A 84 -5.47 -8.29 10.92
C THR A 84 -5.68 -9.81 10.91
N SER A 85 -5.89 -10.42 12.07
CA SER A 85 -6.01 -11.88 12.23
C SER A 85 -7.14 -12.51 11.41
N SER A 86 -8.22 -11.76 11.14
CA SER A 86 -9.35 -12.19 10.33
C SER A 86 -9.26 -11.78 8.86
N LEU A 87 -8.30 -10.93 8.49
CA LEU A 87 -8.11 -10.50 7.11
C LEU A 87 -7.52 -11.65 6.31
N THR A 88 -8.13 -11.93 5.16
CA THR A 88 -7.70 -12.98 4.25
C THR A 88 -7.48 -12.42 2.86
N PHE A 89 -6.49 -12.97 2.17
CA PHE A 89 -6.27 -12.64 0.78
C PHE A 89 -7.33 -13.35 -0.07
N SER A 90 -8.27 -12.55 -0.60
CA SER A 90 -9.48 -13.04 -1.28
C SER A 90 -9.15 -13.99 -2.45
N TYR A 91 -9.96 -15.05 -2.57
CA TYR A 91 -9.85 -16.01 -3.67
C TYR A 91 -10.04 -15.34 -5.04
N GLU A 92 -10.92 -14.35 -5.12
CA GLU A 92 -11.20 -13.56 -6.31
C GLU A 92 -9.94 -12.78 -6.75
N VAL A 93 -9.21 -12.17 -5.82
CA VAL A 93 -7.95 -11.48 -6.10
C VAL A 93 -6.89 -12.47 -6.60
N LYS A 94 -6.78 -13.65 -5.97
CA LYS A 94 -5.86 -14.71 -6.43
C LYS A 94 -6.17 -15.12 -7.88
N LYS A 95 -7.45 -15.40 -8.16
CA LYS A 95 -7.91 -15.78 -9.49
C LYS A 95 -7.62 -14.69 -10.52
N MET A 96 -7.84 -13.43 -10.17
CA MET A 96 -7.54 -12.27 -11.01
C MET A 96 -6.06 -12.23 -11.39
N LEU A 97 -5.16 -12.33 -10.42
CA LEU A 97 -3.71 -12.30 -10.65
C LEU A 97 -3.27 -13.46 -11.55
N THR A 98 -3.76 -14.68 -11.30
CA THR A 98 -3.49 -15.85 -12.16
C THR A 98 -3.99 -15.65 -13.59
N MET A 99 -5.18 -15.07 -13.77
CA MET A 99 -5.73 -14.77 -15.10
C MET A 99 -4.96 -13.67 -15.84
N LEU A 100 -4.44 -12.67 -15.14
CA LEU A 100 -3.56 -11.66 -15.74
C LEU A 100 -2.24 -12.31 -16.19
N LYS A 101 -1.67 -13.17 -15.34
CA LYS A 101 -0.44 -13.90 -15.67
C LYS A 101 -0.61 -14.82 -16.88
N SER A 102 -1.74 -15.53 -17.01
CA SER A 102 -2.01 -16.39 -18.17
C SER A 102 -2.18 -15.62 -19.49
N LYS A 103 -2.46 -14.31 -19.41
CA LYS A 103 -2.44 -13.37 -20.55
C LYS A 103 -1.05 -12.77 -20.81
N ASN A 104 0.01 -13.37 -20.24
CA ASN A 104 1.40 -12.94 -20.39
C ASN A 104 1.66 -11.51 -19.91
N ILE A 105 0.92 -11.07 -18.88
CA ILE A 105 1.13 -9.80 -18.20
C ILE A 105 2.04 -10.04 -17.00
N ASN A 106 3.08 -9.23 -16.89
CA ASN A 106 4.00 -9.25 -15.76
C ASN A 106 3.42 -8.45 -14.59
N LEU A 107 3.47 -9.02 -13.39
CA LEU A 107 2.83 -8.47 -12.20
C LEU A 107 3.88 -8.13 -11.15
N TYR A 108 3.83 -6.92 -10.60
CA TYR A 108 4.73 -6.46 -9.54
C TYR A 108 3.94 -5.91 -8.37
N ILE A 109 4.49 -6.03 -7.17
CA ILE A 109 3.97 -5.35 -5.98
C ILE A 109 4.98 -4.30 -5.54
N VAL A 110 4.55 -3.05 -5.34
CA VAL A 110 5.38 -1.93 -4.87
C VAL A 110 4.68 -1.27 -3.69
N SER A 111 5.11 -1.58 -2.47
CA SER A 111 4.42 -1.18 -1.24
C SER A 111 5.38 -0.71 -0.14
N MET A 112 4.92 0.22 0.70
CA MET A 112 5.65 0.61 1.92
C MET A 112 5.55 -0.43 3.04
N ALA A 113 4.81 -1.53 2.86
CA ALA A 113 4.78 -2.63 3.81
C ALA A 113 6.07 -3.45 3.75
N PRO A 114 6.52 -4.03 4.88
CA PRO A 114 7.58 -5.04 4.89
C PRO A 114 7.27 -6.24 3.99
N ILE A 115 8.28 -6.79 3.32
CA ILE A 115 8.10 -7.89 2.35
C ILE A 115 7.51 -9.13 3.04
N ASN A 116 7.94 -9.41 4.27
CA ASN A 116 7.43 -10.53 5.07
C ASN A 116 5.93 -10.40 5.39
N GLU A 117 5.44 -9.18 5.65
CA GLU A 117 4.00 -8.93 5.85
C GLU A 117 3.20 -9.17 4.57
N ILE A 118 3.69 -8.69 3.43
CA ILE A 118 3.05 -8.93 2.12
C ILE A 118 2.96 -10.44 1.87
N LYS A 119 4.09 -11.15 2.06
CA LYS A 119 4.19 -12.60 1.85
C LYS A 119 3.25 -13.42 2.75
N LYS A 120 3.00 -12.96 4.00
CA LYS A 120 2.06 -13.60 4.94
C LYS A 120 0.65 -13.71 4.34
N TYR A 121 0.21 -12.74 3.54
CA TYR A 121 -1.12 -12.76 2.93
C TYR A 121 -1.15 -13.47 1.58
N ILE A 122 -0.21 -13.15 0.68
CA ILE A 122 -0.28 -13.63 -0.70
C ILE A 122 0.04 -15.13 -0.82
N GLY A 123 0.84 -15.70 0.10
CA GLY A 123 1.19 -17.12 0.12
C GLY A 123 1.63 -17.64 -1.26
N ASP A 124 1.01 -18.73 -1.70
CA ASP A 124 1.30 -19.38 -3.00
C ASP A 124 1.02 -18.47 -4.22
N THR A 125 0.23 -17.39 -4.06
CA THR A 125 0.01 -16.41 -5.15
C THR A 125 1.27 -15.59 -5.45
N SER A 126 2.30 -15.67 -4.60
CA SER A 126 3.61 -15.08 -4.90
C SER A 126 4.27 -15.65 -6.16
N GLU A 127 3.90 -16.86 -6.61
CA GLU A 127 4.45 -17.49 -7.82
C GLU A 127 4.07 -16.77 -9.12
N VAL A 128 2.94 -16.05 -9.15
CA VAL A 128 2.52 -15.26 -10.32
C VAL A 128 3.01 -13.81 -10.29
N ILE A 129 3.68 -13.41 -9.20
CA ILE A 129 4.26 -12.08 -9.01
C ILE A 129 5.74 -12.15 -9.39
N GLU A 130 6.17 -11.28 -10.30
CA GLU A 130 7.56 -11.23 -10.77
C GLU A 130 8.52 -10.80 -9.66
N GLU A 131 8.16 -9.76 -8.92
CA GLU A 131 8.96 -9.21 -7.84
C GLU A 131 8.10 -8.39 -6.87
N ILE A 132 8.49 -8.39 -5.60
CA ILE A 132 7.86 -7.62 -4.53
C ILE A 132 8.87 -6.62 -4.00
N PHE A 133 8.56 -5.34 -4.15
CA PHE A 133 9.32 -4.22 -3.60
C PHE A 133 8.63 -3.73 -2.33
N GLY A 134 9.13 -4.17 -1.18
CA GLY A 134 8.65 -3.73 0.15
C GLY A 134 9.51 -2.62 0.77
N SER A 135 9.12 -2.20 1.97
CA SER A 135 9.73 -1.11 2.77
C SER A 135 11.27 -1.09 2.79
N GLU A 136 11.88 -2.28 2.83
CA GLU A 136 13.30 -2.54 2.94
C GLU A 136 14.07 -2.01 1.73
N MET A 137 13.42 -1.95 0.57
CA MET A 137 14.00 -1.45 -0.69
C MET A 137 13.88 0.07 -0.83
N PHE A 138 13.12 0.74 0.03
CA PHE A 138 12.92 2.18 0.01
C PHE A 138 13.89 2.94 0.93
N SER A 139 14.78 2.24 1.65
CA SER A 139 15.88 2.85 2.39
C SER A 139 16.87 3.52 1.41
N GLY A 140 16.58 4.77 1.03
CA GLY A 140 17.30 5.55 0.03
C GLY A 140 16.65 5.60 -1.36
N SER A 141 15.46 5.01 -1.55
CA SER A 141 14.72 5.04 -2.82
C SER A 141 13.25 5.36 -2.60
N SER A 142 12.61 6.04 -3.54
CA SER A 142 11.18 6.34 -3.58
C SER A 142 10.43 5.35 -4.46
N LYS A 143 9.10 5.23 -4.30
CA LYS A 143 8.25 4.49 -5.25
C LYS A 143 8.54 4.88 -6.70
N SER A 144 8.69 6.18 -6.97
CA SER A 144 9.03 6.66 -8.31
C SER A 144 10.35 6.09 -8.85
N GLN A 145 11.39 5.95 -8.01
CA GLN A 145 12.66 5.34 -8.41
C GLN A 145 12.53 3.82 -8.65
N VAL A 146 11.72 3.13 -7.84
CA VAL A 146 11.42 1.70 -8.05
C VAL A 146 10.68 1.48 -9.37
N LEU A 147 9.65 2.29 -9.66
CA LEU A 147 8.94 2.22 -10.94
C LEU A 147 9.90 2.43 -12.12
N LYS A 148 10.78 3.45 -12.03
CA LYS A 148 11.80 3.72 -13.05
C LYS A 148 12.75 2.53 -13.23
N LYS A 149 13.16 1.88 -12.14
CA LYS A 149 14.00 0.69 -12.19
C LYS A 149 13.30 -0.46 -12.92
N ILE A 150 12.04 -0.75 -12.59
CA ILE A 150 11.24 -1.79 -13.27
C ILE A 150 11.15 -1.50 -14.77
N MET A 151 10.89 -0.24 -15.15
CA MET A 151 10.85 0.18 -16.55
C MET A 151 12.17 -0.08 -17.28
N MET A 152 13.30 0.32 -16.68
CA MET A 152 14.62 0.19 -17.29
C MET A 152 15.05 -1.27 -17.42
N ASP A 153 14.92 -2.06 -16.35
CA ASP A 153 15.39 -3.45 -16.31
C ASP A 153 14.61 -4.34 -17.27
N LYS A 154 13.32 -4.06 -17.47
CA LYS A 154 12.44 -4.83 -18.36
C LYS A 154 12.19 -4.17 -19.72
N LYS A 155 12.81 -3.00 -19.97
CA LYS A 155 12.67 -2.21 -21.20
C LYS A 155 11.20 -1.90 -21.54
N TYR A 156 10.38 -1.67 -20.52
CA TYR A 156 8.99 -1.26 -20.72
C TYR A 156 8.91 0.20 -21.16
N LYS A 157 7.97 0.50 -22.05
CA LYS A 157 7.54 1.86 -22.32
C LYS A 157 6.49 2.29 -21.29
N ASN A 158 6.31 3.58 -21.10
CA ASN A 158 5.29 4.14 -20.21
C ASN A 158 3.87 3.61 -20.52
N ASN A 159 3.52 3.47 -21.81
CA ASN A 159 2.24 2.92 -22.27
C ASN A 159 2.12 1.38 -22.16
N ASP A 160 3.19 0.67 -21.78
CA ASP A 160 3.15 -0.77 -21.50
C ASP A 160 2.72 -1.07 -20.06
N ILE A 161 2.73 -0.06 -19.16
CA ILE A 161 2.55 -0.23 -17.71
C ILE A 161 1.28 0.47 -17.23
N ILE A 162 0.58 -0.17 -16.30
CA ILE A 162 -0.43 0.47 -15.46
C ILE A 162 -0.02 0.31 -13.99
N PHE A 163 -0.11 1.39 -13.22
CA PHE A 163 0.04 1.34 -11.76
C PHE A 163 -1.33 1.48 -11.10
N ILE A 164 -1.68 0.51 -10.26
CA ILE A 164 -2.90 0.50 -9.45
C ILE A 164 -2.52 0.81 -8.00
N GLY A 165 -3.03 1.91 -7.45
CA GLY A 165 -2.72 2.41 -6.11
C GLY A 165 -3.97 2.96 -5.43
N ASP A 166 -3.87 3.24 -4.13
CA ASP A 166 -4.98 3.79 -3.34
C ASP A 166 -4.62 5.15 -2.71
N THR A 167 -3.37 5.63 -2.85
CA THR A 167 -2.94 6.93 -2.29
C THR A 167 -2.45 7.92 -3.34
N PRO A 168 -2.47 9.25 -3.06
CA PRO A 168 -1.84 10.23 -3.93
C PRO A 168 -0.34 10.01 -4.12
N SER A 169 0.34 9.37 -3.15
CA SER A 169 1.77 9.07 -3.26
C SER A 169 2.06 8.09 -4.41
N ASP A 170 1.18 7.11 -4.62
CA ASP A 170 1.26 6.16 -5.73
C ASP A 170 1.06 6.85 -7.06
N MET A 171 0.05 7.70 -7.14
CA MET A 171 -0.24 8.44 -8.35
C MET A 171 0.87 9.44 -8.70
N LEU A 172 1.43 10.15 -7.72
CA LEU A 172 2.58 11.03 -7.94
C LEU A 172 3.79 10.23 -8.45
N ALA A 173 3.99 9.00 -7.96
CA ALA A 173 5.03 8.12 -8.47
C ALA A 173 4.77 7.66 -9.91
N ALA A 174 3.51 7.34 -10.26
CA ALA A 174 3.09 7.02 -11.61
C ALA A 174 3.33 8.19 -12.57
N ASN A 175 2.85 9.39 -12.22
CA ASN A 175 2.94 10.60 -13.03
C ASN A 175 4.39 11.02 -13.29
N LYS A 176 5.28 10.93 -12.29
CA LYS A 176 6.72 11.19 -12.46
C LYS A 176 7.39 10.27 -13.48
N ASN A 177 6.79 9.11 -13.77
CA ASN A 177 7.26 8.13 -14.75
C ASN A 177 6.35 8.05 -15.98
N GLU A 178 5.38 8.96 -16.11
CA GLU A 178 4.39 9.00 -17.21
C GLU A 178 3.56 7.71 -17.35
N ILE A 179 3.41 6.95 -16.27
CA ILE A 179 2.66 5.69 -16.24
C ILE A 179 1.18 5.99 -16.00
N LYS A 180 0.29 5.27 -16.70
CA LYS A 180 -1.15 5.35 -16.45
C LYS A 180 -1.48 4.86 -15.04
N PHE A 181 -2.25 5.65 -14.29
CA PHE A 181 -2.65 5.33 -12.92
C PHE A 181 -4.13 4.96 -12.83
N ILE A 182 -4.44 3.94 -12.04
CA ILE A 182 -5.80 3.59 -11.62
C ILE A 182 -5.86 3.65 -10.10
N ARG A 183 -6.80 4.44 -9.59
CA ARG A 183 -7.11 4.51 -8.16
C ARG A 183 -8.09 3.40 -7.78
N ILE A 184 -7.80 2.72 -6.68
CA ILE A 184 -8.78 1.94 -5.92
C ILE A 184 -9.18 2.73 -4.67
N GLU A 185 -10.47 2.77 -4.37
CA GLU A 185 -10.94 3.34 -3.10
C GLU A 185 -10.51 2.47 -1.93
N SER A 186 -9.96 3.10 -0.89
CA SER A 186 -9.56 2.45 0.36
C SER A 186 -9.92 3.35 1.54
N PHE A 187 -9.86 2.81 2.76
CA PHE A 187 -10.15 3.61 3.96
C PHE A 187 -9.24 4.84 4.09
N ILE A 188 -7.93 4.70 3.87
CA ILE A 188 -6.99 5.83 3.90
C ILE A 188 -7.05 6.66 2.62
N GLY A 189 -7.13 6.01 1.46
CA GLY A 189 -7.22 6.67 0.15
C GLY A 189 -8.37 7.65 0.07
N ASN A 190 -9.53 7.30 0.65
CA ASN A 190 -10.73 8.15 0.64
C ASN A 190 -10.63 9.37 1.56
N LYS A 191 -9.69 9.39 2.51
CA LYS A 191 -9.40 10.56 3.36
C LYS A 191 -8.38 11.52 2.73
N CYS A 192 -7.65 11.06 1.71
CA CYS A 192 -6.64 11.87 1.06
C CYS A 192 -7.25 12.96 0.16
N ASN A 193 -6.51 14.05 -0.03
CA ASN A 193 -6.86 15.07 -1.01
C ASN A 193 -6.41 14.64 -2.41
N TRP A 194 -7.37 14.46 -3.32
CA TRP A 194 -7.15 14.08 -4.71
C TRP A 194 -7.32 15.23 -5.72
N SER A 195 -7.53 16.46 -5.25
CA SER A 195 -7.75 17.60 -6.13
C SER A 195 -6.57 17.83 -7.07
N ARG A 196 -6.87 18.21 -8.32
CA ARG A 196 -5.89 18.55 -9.38
C ARG A 196 -5.09 17.35 -9.90
N LEU A 197 -5.65 16.15 -9.78
CA LEU A 197 -5.03 14.92 -10.22
C LEU A 197 -5.95 14.20 -11.21
N ASP A 198 -5.40 13.77 -12.35
CA ASP A 198 -6.13 12.97 -13.34
C ASP A 198 -5.89 11.48 -13.09
N TYR A 199 -6.97 10.74 -12.83
CA TYR A 199 -6.94 9.30 -12.62
C TYR A 199 -8.30 8.68 -12.97
N ILE A 200 -8.27 7.38 -13.27
CA ILE A 200 -9.49 6.54 -13.30
C ILE A 200 -9.67 5.98 -11.89
N CYS A 201 -10.90 6.00 -11.37
CA CYS A 201 -11.21 5.53 -10.01
C CYS A 201 -12.21 4.38 -10.05
N PHE A 202 -11.97 3.37 -9.23
CA PHE A 202 -12.90 2.29 -8.99
C PHE A 202 -13.05 2.03 -7.50
N ASN A 203 -14.27 1.67 -7.09
CA ASN A 203 -14.57 1.38 -5.69
C ASN A 203 -13.99 0.03 -5.25
N GLU A 204 -13.76 -0.87 -6.21
CA GLU A 204 -13.25 -2.21 -5.96
C GLU A 204 -12.24 -2.61 -7.03
N LEU A 205 -11.23 -3.38 -6.64
CA LEU A 205 -10.22 -3.92 -7.54
C LEU A 205 -10.83 -4.77 -8.66
N LYS A 206 -11.95 -5.46 -8.40
CA LYS A 206 -12.66 -6.24 -9.41
C LYS A 206 -13.14 -5.37 -10.58
N MET A 207 -13.65 -4.16 -10.31
CA MET A 207 -14.10 -3.27 -11.38
C MET A 207 -12.93 -2.75 -12.22
N ALA A 208 -11.80 -2.43 -11.57
CA ALA A 208 -10.58 -2.08 -12.27
C ALA A 208 -10.09 -3.24 -13.15
N TYR A 209 -10.21 -4.48 -12.67
CA TYR A 209 -9.87 -5.67 -13.44
C TYR A 209 -10.77 -5.87 -14.66
N ASP A 210 -12.09 -5.75 -14.50
CA ASP A 210 -13.06 -5.88 -15.59
C ASP A 210 -12.74 -4.83 -16.68
N TYR A 211 -12.44 -3.58 -16.28
CA TYR A 211 -11.96 -2.53 -17.18
C TYR A 211 -10.65 -2.90 -17.90
N LEU A 212 -9.67 -3.47 -17.19
CA LEU A 212 -8.40 -3.87 -17.78
C LEU A 212 -8.56 -4.99 -18.80
N LEU A 213 -9.47 -5.94 -18.57
CA LEU A 213 -9.76 -7.02 -19.51
C LEU A 213 -10.32 -6.50 -20.83
N GLU A 214 -11.19 -5.49 -20.78
CA GLU A 214 -11.70 -4.83 -22.00
C GLU A 214 -10.56 -4.20 -22.80
N GLN A 215 -9.60 -3.55 -22.12
CA GLN A 215 -8.44 -2.94 -22.78
C GLN A 215 -7.50 -3.98 -23.40
N ILE A 216 -7.36 -5.16 -22.79
CA ILE A 216 -6.50 -6.25 -23.30
C ILE A 216 -7.15 -6.94 -24.50
N ASN A 217 -8.46 -7.15 -24.49
CA ASN A 217 -9.13 -7.88 -25.56
C ASN A 217 -9.33 -7.05 -26.85
N VAL A 218 -9.14 -5.73 -26.78
CA VAL A 218 -9.24 -4.81 -27.94
C VAL A 218 -7.87 -4.58 -28.61
N SER A 219 -6.76 -5.00 -27.98
CA SER A 219 -5.38 -4.84 -28.47
C SER A 219 -4.79 -6.12 -29.05
#